data_AF-A0A497MXT1-F1
#
_entry.id   AF-A0A497MXT1-F1
#
_cell.length_a   1.000
_cell.length_b   1.000
_cell.length_c   1.000
_cell.angle_alpha   90.00
_cell.angle_beta   90.00
_cell.angle_gamma   90.00
#
_symmetry.space_group_name_H-M   'P 1'
#
loop_
_entity.id
_entity.type
_entity.pdbx_description
1 polymer ?
#
loop_
_entity_poly.entity_id
_entity_poly.type
_entity_poly.pdbx_seq_one_letter_code
_entity_poly.pdbx_strand_id
1 'polypeptide(L)'
;MIILPSDSTILITGENIDEKSMNRRSAYPPEFRSGIGKEGIASLKRFVKTGGTLITFNASCAFAIKSFGLQMKNVLDKVSTKEFFCPGSTLRTTVHITHPLGYGMPKECLILFWDSPAFEILPSGFNNRYEIIVSYPDRDVLGSGWLSGEEKLRRKAGMVTAHIGEGQVVLIGFRVQHRAQTHGTFKLLFNVLLR
;
A
#
# COMPACT_ATOMS: atom_id res chain seq x y z
N MET A 1 14.56 -8.15 -5.05
CA MET A 1 13.31 -7.59 -4.48
C MET A 1 13.60 -6.19 -3.95
N ILE A 2 12.65 -5.27 -4.00
CA ILE A 2 12.79 -3.90 -3.47
C ILE A 2 11.57 -3.57 -2.62
N ILE A 3 11.78 -2.92 -1.47
CA ILE A 3 10.72 -2.51 -0.55
C ILE A 3 10.78 -1.00 -0.37
N LEU A 4 9.64 -0.33 -0.56
CA LEU A 4 9.49 1.09 -0.25
C LEU A 4 8.73 1.24 1.07
N PRO A 5 9.30 1.96 2.05
CA PRO A 5 8.62 2.24 3.32
C PRO A 5 7.40 3.14 3.10
N SER A 6 6.70 3.49 4.18
CA SER A 6 5.52 4.36 4.15
C SER A 6 5.88 5.84 3.94
N ASP A 7 6.55 6.14 2.82
CA ASP A 7 6.92 7.48 2.41
C ASP A 7 6.03 8.00 1.28
N SER A 8 5.83 9.31 1.23
CA SER A 8 5.06 9.95 0.16
C SER A 8 5.83 9.90 -1.16
N THR A 9 5.10 10.01 -2.27
CA THR A 9 5.70 10.11 -3.62
C THR A 9 6.80 11.16 -3.70
N ILE A 10 6.59 12.33 -3.09
CA ILE A 10 7.56 13.44 -3.07
C ILE A 10 8.83 13.03 -2.32
N LEU A 11 8.71 12.33 -1.19
CA LEU A 11 9.86 11.86 -0.43
C LEU A 11 10.63 10.74 -1.15
N ILE A 12 9.94 9.89 -1.91
CA ILE A 12 10.57 8.83 -2.70
C ILE A 12 11.31 9.41 -3.91
N THR A 13 10.66 10.28 -4.67
CA THR A 13 11.23 10.79 -5.93
C THR A 13 12.20 11.94 -5.70
N GLY A 14 12.00 12.74 -4.65
CA GLY A 14 12.73 13.99 -4.44
C GLY A 14 12.36 15.09 -5.43
N GLU A 15 11.24 14.95 -6.14
CA GLU A 15 10.74 15.95 -7.08
C GLU A 15 9.60 16.76 -6.46
N ASN A 16 9.50 18.05 -6.81
CA ASN A 16 8.45 18.97 -6.36
C ASN A 16 8.32 19.00 -4.82
N ILE A 17 9.45 19.12 -4.13
CA ILE A 17 9.52 19.11 -2.66
C ILE A 17 8.83 20.35 -2.12
N ASP A 18 7.72 20.15 -1.40
CA ASP A 18 7.05 21.22 -0.66
C ASP A 18 7.87 21.65 0.58
N GLU A 19 7.59 22.86 1.11
CA GLU A 19 8.32 23.41 2.27
C GLU A 19 8.28 22.47 3.49
N LYS A 20 7.16 21.79 3.71
CA LYS A 20 7.00 20.85 4.83
C LYS A 20 7.93 19.64 4.69
N SER A 21 8.04 19.09 3.49
CA SER A 21 8.91 17.98 3.14
C SER A 21 10.38 18.40 3.14
N MET A 22 10.67 19.65 2.73
CA MET A 22 11.98 20.25 2.84
C MET A 22 12.43 20.37 4.30
N ASN A 23 11.56 20.84 5.18
CA ASN A 23 11.82 20.94 6.63
C ASN A 23 12.01 19.57 7.29
N ARG A 24 11.32 18.52 6.83
CA ARG A 24 11.61 17.15 7.29
C ARG A 24 12.97 16.67 6.82
N ARG A 25 13.41 17.08 5.63
CA ARG A 25 14.70 16.68 5.05
C ARG A 25 15.88 17.46 5.58
N SER A 26 15.68 18.67 6.10
CA SER A 26 16.75 19.50 6.66
C SER A 26 17.44 18.85 7.87
N ALA A 27 16.75 17.92 8.55
CA ALA A 27 17.32 17.09 9.61
C ALA A 27 18.37 16.07 9.12
N TYR A 28 18.40 15.74 7.82
CA TYR A 28 19.40 14.84 7.24
C TYR A 28 20.59 15.63 6.66
N PRO A 29 21.80 15.05 6.61
CA PRO A 29 22.92 15.61 5.86
C PRO A 29 22.56 15.87 4.38
N PRO A 30 23.07 16.94 3.74
CA PRO A 30 22.73 17.34 2.37
C PRO A 30 22.80 16.22 1.33
N GLU A 31 23.80 15.35 1.42
CA GLU A 31 24.04 14.19 0.56
C GLU A 31 22.91 13.14 0.61
N PHE A 32 22.15 13.10 1.70
CA PHE A 32 21.00 12.18 1.89
C PHE A 32 19.65 12.85 1.65
N ARG A 33 19.61 14.11 1.20
CA ARG A 33 18.36 14.83 0.90
C ARG A 33 17.83 14.58 -0.51
N SER A 34 18.47 13.70 -1.28
CA SER A 34 18.07 13.34 -2.63
C SER A 34 16.92 12.33 -2.64
N GLY A 35 16.28 12.16 -3.80
CA GLY A 35 15.35 11.06 -4.05
C GLY A 35 15.75 10.33 -5.32
N ILE A 36 15.01 9.28 -5.69
CA ILE A 36 15.41 8.40 -6.79
C ILE A 36 15.27 9.05 -8.19
N GLY A 37 14.55 10.18 -8.29
CA GLY A 37 14.31 10.91 -9.54
C GLY A 37 13.66 10.07 -10.64
N LYS A 38 13.60 10.63 -11.86
CA LYS A 38 13.03 9.94 -13.04
C LYS A 38 13.83 8.71 -13.44
N GLU A 39 15.14 8.77 -13.29
CA GLU A 39 16.05 7.67 -13.62
C GLU A 39 15.83 6.47 -12.70
N GLY A 40 15.69 6.69 -11.39
CA GLY A 40 15.37 5.66 -10.43
C GLY A 40 13.98 5.06 -10.67
N ILE A 41 12.98 5.88 -11.02
CA ILE A 41 11.66 5.36 -11.44
C ILE A 41 11.81 4.45 -12.68
N ALA A 42 12.58 4.87 -13.69
CA ALA A 42 12.81 4.06 -14.89
C ALA A 42 13.53 2.75 -14.56
N SER A 43 14.51 2.78 -13.65
CA SER A 43 15.20 1.59 -13.15
C SER A 43 14.27 0.66 -12.38
N LEU A 44 13.41 1.18 -11.50
CA LEU A 44 12.40 0.38 -10.79
C LEU A 44 11.42 -0.28 -11.77
N LYS A 45 10.96 0.46 -12.79
CA LYS A 45 10.10 -0.10 -13.84
C LYS A 45 10.77 -1.23 -14.60
N ARG A 46 12.05 -1.06 -14.98
CA ARG A 46 12.83 -2.12 -15.64
C ARG A 46 12.96 -3.33 -14.73
N PHE A 47 13.40 -3.13 -13.48
CA PHE A 47 13.55 -4.17 -12.48
C PHE A 47 12.28 -5.01 -12.33
N VAL A 48 11.11 -4.37 -12.17
CA VAL A 48 9.84 -5.11 -12.06
C VAL A 48 9.50 -5.84 -13.36
N LYS A 49 9.66 -5.20 -14.53
CA LYS A 49 9.34 -5.83 -15.82
C LYS A 49 10.14 -7.12 -16.07
N THR A 50 11.37 -7.19 -15.58
CA THR A 50 12.29 -8.34 -15.76
C THR A 50 12.23 -9.33 -14.57
N GLY A 51 11.08 -9.50 -13.93
CA GLY A 51 10.89 -10.50 -12.87
C GLY A 51 11.05 -9.97 -11.44
N GLY A 52 11.37 -8.69 -11.27
CA GLY A 52 11.51 -8.09 -9.95
C GLY A 52 10.19 -7.93 -9.20
N THR A 53 10.25 -8.07 -7.87
CA THR A 53 9.11 -7.74 -6.99
C THR A 53 9.37 -6.41 -6.28
N LEU A 54 8.46 -5.46 -6.46
CA LEU A 54 8.41 -4.19 -5.72
C LEU A 54 7.30 -4.26 -4.66
N ILE A 55 7.64 -4.02 -3.41
CA ILE A 55 6.69 -3.97 -2.29
C ILE A 55 6.53 -2.52 -1.84
N THR A 56 5.30 -2.06 -1.67
CA THR A 56 5.01 -0.73 -1.12
C THR A 56 4.11 -0.84 0.11
N PHE A 57 4.41 -0.04 1.13
CA PHE A 57 3.61 0.08 2.34
C PHE A 57 2.89 1.41 2.41
N ASN A 58 1.59 1.36 2.67
CA ASN A 58 0.76 2.51 3.00
C ASN A 58 1.00 3.70 2.03
N ALA A 59 1.65 4.79 2.47
CA ALA A 59 1.79 6.02 1.68
C ALA A 59 2.54 5.82 0.35
N SER A 60 3.49 4.87 0.29
CA SER A 60 4.23 4.59 -0.95
C SER A 60 3.40 3.85 -2.00
N CYS A 61 2.20 3.36 -1.66
CA CYS A 61 1.26 2.83 -2.65
C CYS A 61 0.84 3.91 -3.65
N ALA A 62 0.72 5.17 -3.23
CA ALA A 62 0.41 6.28 -4.14
C ALA A 62 1.52 6.48 -5.19
N PHE A 63 2.79 6.29 -4.80
CA PHE A 63 3.91 6.27 -5.73
C PHE A 63 3.78 5.12 -6.73
N ALA A 64 3.50 3.90 -6.27
CA ALA A 64 3.34 2.74 -7.14
C ALA A 64 2.21 2.94 -8.16
N ILE A 65 1.03 3.36 -7.71
CA ILE A 65 -0.14 3.59 -8.56
C ILE A 65 0.19 4.59 -9.67
N LYS A 66 0.73 5.76 -9.30
CA LYS A 66 1.05 6.84 -10.26
C LYS A 66 2.21 6.45 -11.17
N SER A 67 3.33 6.01 -10.61
CA SER A 67 4.55 5.77 -11.37
C SER A 67 4.39 4.60 -12.33
N PHE A 68 3.72 3.51 -11.92
CA PHE A 68 3.53 2.33 -12.78
C PHE A 68 2.26 2.41 -13.65
N GLY A 69 1.45 3.46 -13.51
CA GLY A 69 0.22 3.64 -14.30
C GLY A 69 -0.83 2.56 -14.00
N LEU A 70 -0.90 2.12 -12.74
CA LEU A 70 -1.82 1.07 -12.32
C LEU A 70 -3.26 1.57 -12.44
N GLN A 71 -4.14 0.71 -12.96
CA GLN A 71 -5.56 0.98 -13.17
C GLN A 71 -6.33 0.81 -11.86
N MET A 72 -5.96 1.59 -10.85
CA MET A 72 -6.60 1.61 -9.54
C MET A 72 -6.44 2.97 -8.88
N LYS A 73 -7.29 3.25 -7.89
CA LYS A 73 -7.25 4.48 -7.10
C LYS A 73 -7.32 4.18 -5.62
N ASN A 74 -6.80 5.10 -4.80
CA ASN A 74 -7.15 5.18 -3.39
C ASN A 74 -8.53 5.85 -3.28
N VAL A 75 -9.53 5.14 -2.76
CA VAL A 75 -10.90 5.69 -2.60
C VAL A 75 -11.00 6.75 -1.51
N LEU A 76 -9.99 6.83 -0.65
CA LEU A 76 -9.88 7.81 0.43
C LEU A 76 -9.08 9.04 0.02
N ASP A 77 -8.53 9.06 -1.21
CA ASP A 77 -7.82 10.24 -1.69
C ASP A 77 -8.78 11.43 -1.75
N LYS A 78 -8.36 12.56 -1.15
CA LYS A 78 -9.13 13.81 -1.04
C LYS A 78 -10.48 13.70 -0.30
N VAL A 79 -10.75 12.60 0.40
CA VAL A 79 -11.92 12.51 1.28
C VAL A 79 -11.66 13.35 2.53
N SER A 80 -12.63 14.16 2.92
CA SER A 80 -12.46 15.04 4.07
C SER A 80 -12.47 14.25 5.38
N THR A 81 -11.82 14.78 6.43
CA THR A 81 -11.83 14.17 7.77
C THR A 81 -13.22 14.14 8.41
N LYS A 82 -14.18 14.93 7.89
CA LYS A 82 -15.58 14.87 8.32
C LYS A 82 -16.32 13.65 7.73
N GLU A 83 -15.97 13.28 6.50
CA GLU A 83 -16.57 12.14 5.79
C GLU A 83 -15.90 10.81 6.13
N PHE A 84 -14.59 10.81 6.35
CA PHE A 84 -13.86 9.62 6.75
C PHE A 84 -12.81 9.96 7.83
N PHE A 85 -12.87 9.26 8.95
CA PHE A 85 -11.92 9.46 10.05
C PHE A 85 -11.58 8.14 10.74
N CYS A 86 -10.30 7.78 10.69
CA CYS A 86 -9.74 6.61 11.34
C CYS A 86 -8.28 6.90 11.78
N PRO A 87 -8.07 7.52 12.95
CA PRO A 87 -6.76 8.02 13.39
C PRO A 87 -5.81 6.91 13.89
N GLY A 88 -6.23 5.65 13.86
CA GLY A 88 -5.48 4.51 14.38
C GLY A 88 -6.43 3.50 15.00
N SER A 89 -6.89 2.54 14.21
CA SER A 89 -7.87 1.54 14.65
C SER A 89 -7.53 0.18 14.09
N THR A 90 -7.93 -0.88 14.80
CA THR A 90 -7.90 -2.22 14.22
C THR A 90 -9.16 -2.41 13.38
N LEU A 91 -8.99 -2.82 12.13
CA LEU A 91 -10.09 -3.07 11.21
C LEU A 91 -10.12 -4.55 10.81
N ARG A 92 -11.32 -5.11 10.71
CA ARG A 92 -11.56 -6.45 10.18
C ARG A 92 -11.32 -6.47 8.69
N THR A 93 -10.68 -7.53 8.23
CA THR A 93 -10.44 -7.80 6.80
C THR A 93 -10.57 -9.28 6.50
N THR A 94 -10.80 -9.60 5.24
CA THR A 94 -10.78 -10.96 4.71
C THR A 94 -9.55 -11.18 3.85
N VAL A 95 -8.91 -12.34 4.00
CA VAL A 95 -7.70 -12.73 3.27
C VAL A 95 -8.01 -13.82 2.24
N HIS A 96 -7.44 -13.69 1.04
CA HIS A 96 -7.48 -14.73 0.02
C HIS A 96 -6.48 -15.85 0.35
N ILE A 97 -6.89 -16.78 1.23
CA ILE A 97 -6.01 -17.81 1.82
C ILE A 97 -5.51 -18.88 0.84
N THR A 98 -6.14 -19.03 -0.33
CA THR A 98 -5.71 -19.93 -1.40
C THR A 98 -4.67 -19.30 -2.33
N HIS A 99 -4.49 -17.98 -2.27
CA HIS A 99 -3.43 -17.30 -2.99
C HIS A 99 -2.11 -17.40 -2.19
N PRO A 100 -0.95 -17.59 -2.82
CA PRO A 100 0.30 -17.78 -2.07
C PRO A 100 0.69 -16.62 -1.14
N LEU A 101 0.31 -15.38 -1.48
CA LEU A 101 0.52 -14.24 -0.56
C LEU A 101 -0.37 -14.31 0.70
N GLY A 102 -1.45 -15.08 0.68
CA GLY A 102 -2.33 -15.33 1.81
C GLY A 102 -2.07 -16.67 2.52
N TYR A 103 -1.08 -17.47 2.10
CA TYR A 103 -0.85 -18.78 2.69
C TYR A 103 -0.60 -18.73 4.19
N GLY A 104 -1.30 -19.63 4.89
CA GLY A 104 -1.24 -19.78 6.35
C GLY A 104 -1.71 -18.56 7.14
N MET A 105 -2.40 -17.60 6.51
CA MET A 105 -3.21 -16.59 7.18
C MET A 105 -4.58 -17.19 7.52
N PRO A 106 -5.23 -16.77 8.62
CA PRO A 106 -6.66 -17.01 8.79
C PRO A 106 -7.47 -16.27 7.71
N LYS A 107 -8.68 -16.78 7.41
CA LYS A 107 -9.59 -16.15 6.44
C LYS A 107 -9.99 -14.74 6.86
N GLU A 108 -10.13 -14.52 8.16
CA GLU A 108 -10.40 -13.20 8.74
C GLU A 108 -9.21 -12.76 9.59
N CYS A 109 -8.77 -11.52 9.43
CA CYS A 109 -7.71 -10.96 10.27
C CYS A 109 -7.96 -9.48 10.59
N LEU A 110 -7.33 -9.02 11.67
CA LEU A 110 -7.30 -7.61 12.04
C LEU A 110 -6.05 -6.95 11.48
N ILE A 111 -6.22 -5.81 10.82
CA ILE A 111 -5.14 -4.94 10.35
C ILE A 111 -5.15 -3.65 11.17
N LEU A 112 -3.99 -3.04 11.39
CA LEU A 112 -3.92 -1.69 11.94
C LEU A 112 -4.06 -0.68 10.80
N PHE A 113 -5.17 0.06 10.79
CA PHE A 113 -5.43 1.13 9.86
C PHE A 113 -5.03 2.45 10.48
N TRP A 114 -4.12 3.16 9.82
CA TRP A 114 -3.67 4.47 10.28
C TRP A 114 -3.14 5.26 9.09
N ASP A 115 -3.91 6.27 8.69
CA ASP A 115 -3.61 7.11 7.53
C ASP A 115 -3.24 6.23 6.33
N SER A 116 -4.11 5.25 6.06
CA SER A 116 -3.87 4.11 5.17
C SER A 116 -4.79 4.22 3.95
N PRO A 117 -4.34 3.93 2.72
CA PRO A 117 -5.23 3.87 1.57
C PRO A 117 -6.15 2.64 1.61
N ALA A 118 -7.26 2.74 0.88
CA ALA A 118 -8.07 1.61 0.48
C ALA A 118 -8.29 1.67 -1.03
N PHE A 119 -8.16 0.53 -1.72
CA PHE A 119 -8.04 0.51 -3.17
C PHE A 119 -9.33 0.06 -3.86
N GLU A 120 -9.57 0.67 -5.00
CA GLU A 120 -10.56 0.24 -5.99
C GLU A 120 -9.84 0.04 -7.34
N ILE A 121 -9.93 -1.17 -7.89
CA ILE A 121 -9.43 -1.49 -9.22
C ILE A 121 -10.45 -0.95 -10.23
N LEU A 122 -9.97 -0.13 -11.16
CA LEU A 122 -10.80 0.48 -12.19
C LEU A 122 -11.01 -0.51 -13.35
N PRO A 123 -12.21 -0.56 -13.95
CA PRO A 123 -12.45 -1.36 -15.14
C PRO A 123 -11.49 -1.01 -16.28
N SER A 124 -10.80 -2.02 -16.81
CA SER A 124 -9.83 -1.88 -17.91
C SER A 124 -9.64 -3.22 -18.62
N GLY A 125 -9.00 -3.20 -19.80
CA GLY A 125 -8.59 -4.43 -20.50
C GLY A 125 -7.48 -5.22 -19.79
N PHE A 126 -6.95 -4.73 -18.67
CA PHE A 126 -5.85 -5.34 -17.92
C PHE A 126 -6.26 -5.82 -16.53
N ASN A 127 -7.57 -5.97 -16.27
CA ASN A 127 -8.08 -6.37 -14.95
C ASN A 127 -7.54 -7.72 -14.47
N ASN A 128 -7.23 -8.63 -15.40
CA ASN A 128 -6.62 -9.93 -15.11
C ASN A 128 -5.20 -9.83 -14.49
N ARG A 129 -4.56 -8.66 -14.52
CA ARG A 129 -3.24 -8.43 -13.90
C ARG A 129 -3.32 -8.13 -12.41
N TYR A 130 -4.51 -7.94 -11.85
CA TYR A 130 -4.68 -7.54 -10.45
C TYR A 130 -5.34 -8.65 -9.64
N GLU A 131 -4.75 -8.97 -8.50
CA GLU A 131 -5.32 -9.92 -7.54
C GLU A 131 -5.44 -9.27 -6.16
N ILE A 132 -6.64 -9.30 -5.60
CA ILE A 132 -6.92 -8.78 -4.25
C ILE A 132 -6.53 -9.87 -3.25
N ILE A 133 -5.61 -9.52 -2.34
CA ILE A 133 -5.11 -10.44 -1.32
C ILE A 133 -5.81 -10.21 0.02
N VAL A 134 -6.06 -8.94 0.34
CA VAL A 134 -6.78 -8.52 1.55
C VAL A 134 -7.83 -7.51 1.14
N SER A 135 -9.06 -7.70 1.63
CA SER A 135 -10.19 -6.79 1.42
C SER A 135 -10.93 -6.50 2.71
N TYR A 136 -11.59 -5.35 2.77
CA TYR A 136 -12.48 -5.01 3.87
C TYR A 136 -13.86 -5.66 3.65
N PRO A 137 -14.53 -6.13 4.72
CA PRO A 137 -15.86 -6.72 4.62
C PRO A 137 -16.91 -5.68 4.22
N ASP A 138 -18.13 -6.14 3.95
CA ASP A 138 -19.24 -5.28 3.57
C ASP A 138 -19.87 -4.50 4.75
N ARG A 139 -19.59 -4.92 5.99
CA ARG A 139 -20.08 -4.31 7.22
C ARG A 139 -19.18 -4.71 8.39
N ASP A 140 -19.38 -4.07 9.54
CA ASP A 140 -18.71 -4.38 10.79
C ASP A 140 -17.18 -4.30 10.65
N VAL A 141 -16.70 -3.29 9.91
CA VAL A 141 -15.28 -3.15 9.56
C VAL A 141 -14.47 -2.77 10.80
N LEU A 142 -15.04 -1.99 11.71
CA LEU A 142 -14.36 -1.62 12.96
C LEU A 142 -14.15 -2.85 13.85
N GLY A 143 -12.89 -3.16 14.17
CA GLY A 143 -12.53 -4.12 15.21
C GLY A 143 -12.46 -3.44 16.58
N SER A 144 -11.62 -2.42 16.69
CA SER A 144 -11.44 -1.60 17.91
C SER A 144 -10.83 -0.25 17.55
N GLY A 145 -11.26 0.80 18.27
CA GLY A 145 -10.82 2.18 18.07
C GLY A 145 -11.95 3.07 17.56
N TRP A 146 -11.61 3.98 16.65
CA TRP A 146 -12.55 4.92 16.05
C TRP A 146 -12.60 4.77 14.53
N LEU A 147 -13.81 4.66 13.98
CA LEU A 147 -14.05 4.69 12.54
C LEU A 147 -15.33 5.48 12.25
N SER A 148 -15.18 6.57 11.49
CA SER A 148 -16.29 7.29 10.85
C SER A 148 -16.14 7.16 9.34
N GLY A 149 -17.27 6.99 8.62
CA GLY A 149 -17.26 6.78 7.17
C GLY A 149 -16.95 5.35 6.73
N GLU A 150 -17.35 4.35 7.51
CA GLU A 150 -17.09 2.93 7.24
C GLU A 150 -17.46 2.52 5.81
N GLU A 151 -18.54 3.09 5.26
CA GLU A 151 -19.04 2.79 3.92
C GLU A 151 -18.03 3.02 2.81
N LYS A 152 -17.04 3.90 3.02
CA LYS A 152 -15.95 4.15 2.07
C LYS A 152 -14.98 2.96 1.96
N LEU A 153 -14.88 2.12 3.00
CA LEU A 153 -14.01 0.94 3.01
C LEU A 153 -14.70 -0.33 2.51
N ARG A 154 -16.04 -0.39 2.55
CA ARG A 154 -16.79 -1.61 2.26
C ARG A 154 -16.41 -2.21 0.89
N ARG A 155 -16.03 -3.50 0.91
CA ARG A 155 -15.61 -4.29 -0.26
C ARG A 155 -14.38 -3.73 -1.00
N LYS A 156 -13.66 -2.75 -0.43
CA LYS A 156 -12.43 -2.21 -1.02
C LYS A 156 -11.25 -3.11 -0.66
N ALA A 157 -10.18 -3.00 -1.43
CA ALA A 157 -8.97 -3.78 -1.19
C ALA A 157 -8.04 -3.06 -0.21
N GLY A 158 -7.49 -3.80 0.75
CA GLY A 158 -6.40 -3.37 1.63
C GLY A 158 -5.02 -3.82 1.14
N MET A 159 -4.96 -4.91 0.35
CA MET A 159 -3.73 -5.39 -0.27
C MET A 159 -4.02 -5.95 -1.67
N VAL A 160 -3.23 -5.54 -2.65
CA VAL A 160 -3.35 -5.97 -4.05
C VAL A 160 -1.97 -6.30 -4.61
N THR A 161 -1.86 -7.36 -5.42
CA THR A 161 -0.70 -7.54 -6.30
C THR A 161 -1.08 -7.19 -7.75
N ALA A 162 -0.18 -6.50 -8.44
CA ALA A 162 -0.32 -6.10 -9.83
C ALA A 162 0.84 -6.66 -10.66
N HIS A 163 0.54 -7.55 -11.61
CA HIS A 163 1.52 -8.20 -12.47
C HIS A 163 1.95 -7.28 -13.62
N ILE A 164 3.27 -7.13 -13.81
CA ILE A 164 3.87 -6.26 -14.84
C ILE A 164 5.07 -6.95 -15.46
N GLY A 165 4.94 -7.33 -16.74
CA GLY A 165 5.97 -8.13 -17.40
C GLY A 165 6.10 -9.48 -16.71
N GLU A 166 7.31 -9.82 -16.31
CA GLU A 166 7.61 -11.06 -15.58
C GLU A 166 7.57 -10.90 -14.05
N GLY A 167 7.46 -9.67 -13.56
CA GLY A 167 7.44 -9.38 -12.12
C GLY A 167 6.12 -8.79 -11.64
N GLN A 168 6.15 -8.21 -10.45
CA GLN A 168 4.94 -7.70 -9.79
C GLN A 168 5.20 -6.51 -8.87
N VAL A 169 4.15 -5.73 -8.67
CA VAL A 169 4.07 -4.68 -7.64
C VAL A 169 3.05 -5.11 -6.60
N VAL A 170 3.49 -5.28 -5.35
CA VAL A 170 2.64 -5.62 -4.21
C VAL A 170 2.35 -4.36 -3.41
N LEU A 171 1.09 -3.93 -3.46
CA LEU A 171 0.59 -2.77 -2.74
C LEU A 171 -0.07 -3.22 -1.45
N ILE A 172 0.54 -2.91 -0.31
CA ILE A 172 -0.01 -3.18 1.01
C ILE A 172 -0.44 -1.84 1.62
N GLY A 173 -1.75 -1.57 1.64
CA GLY A 173 -2.30 -0.29 2.06
C GLY A 173 -2.14 0.01 3.55
N PHE A 174 -1.74 -0.98 4.35
CA PHE A 174 -1.49 -0.83 5.78
C PHE A 174 -0.05 -1.21 6.11
N ARG A 175 0.42 -0.76 7.27
CA ARG A 175 1.79 -1.03 7.74
C ARG A 175 1.81 -2.39 8.44
N VAL A 176 2.00 -3.45 7.66
CA VAL A 176 2.10 -4.85 8.15
C VAL A 176 3.09 -5.02 9.30
N GLN A 177 4.18 -4.26 9.29
CA GLN A 177 5.26 -4.31 10.26
C GLN A 177 5.15 -3.25 11.38
N HIS A 178 4.06 -2.48 11.47
CA HIS A 178 3.99 -1.24 12.26
C HIS A 178 4.61 -1.38 13.65
N ARG A 179 5.78 -0.73 13.84
CA ARG A 179 6.56 -0.70 15.09
C ARG A 179 6.86 -2.09 15.67
N ALA A 180 6.93 -3.11 14.81
CA ALA A 180 7.01 -4.51 15.19
C ALA A 180 5.87 -5.01 16.11
N GLN A 181 4.72 -4.35 16.17
CA GLN A 181 3.61 -4.72 17.06
C GLN A 181 2.50 -5.53 16.37
N THR A 182 2.37 -5.40 15.05
CA THR A 182 1.27 -5.99 14.25
C THR A 182 1.57 -7.42 13.78
N HIS A 183 1.98 -8.30 14.70
CA HIS A 183 2.45 -9.67 14.41
C HIS A 183 1.46 -10.47 13.53
N GLY A 184 0.16 -10.29 13.75
CA GLY A 184 -0.91 -10.95 12.98
C GLY A 184 -0.91 -10.68 11.48
N THR A 185 -0.17 -9.67 11.02
CA THR A 185 -0.07 -9.29 9.60
C THR A 185 1.32 -9.45 9.00
N PHE A 186 2.34 -9.84 9.78
CA PHE A 186 3.71 -10.03 9.29
C PHE A 186 3.80 -11.13 8.24
N LYS A 187 2.98 -12.17 8.40
CA LYS A 187 2.97 -13.30 7.49
C LYS A 187 2.59 -12.90 6.06
N LEU A 188 1.75 -11.87 5.89
CA LEU A 188 1.49 -11.30 4.55
C LEU A 188 2.77 -10.77 3.91
N LEU A 189 3.64 -10.09 4.66
CA LEU A 189 4.94 -9.64 4.17
C LEU A 189 5.87 -10.82 3.90
N PHE A 190 5.99 -11.75 4.85
CA PHE A 190 6.87 -12.92 4.68
C PHE A 190 6.47 -13.80 3.49
N ASN A 191 5.19 -13.96 3.22
CA ASN A 191 4.73 -14.66 2.02
C ASN A 191 5.14 -13.96 0.72
N VAL A 192 5.34 -12.63 0.74
CA VAL A 192 5.94 -11.91 -0.40
C VAL A 192 7.45 -12.15 -0.47
N LEU A 193 8.14 -12.16 0.68
CA LEU A 193 9.59 -12.33 0.76
C LEU A 193 10.08 -13.74 0.37
N LEU A 194 9.30 -14.76 0.71
CA LEU A 194 9.66 -16.18 0.56
C LEU A 194 9.23 -16.77 -0.79
N ARG A 195 8.75 -15.92 -1.70
CA ARG A 195 8.17 -16.33 -2.98
C ARG A 195 9.20 -16.36 -4.10
#